data_AF-A0A017TD82-F1
#
_entry.id   AF-A0A017TD82-F1
#
_cell.length_a   1.000
_cell.length_b   1.000
_cell.length_c   1.000
_cell.angle_alpha   90.00
_cell.angle_beta   90.00
_cell.angle_gamma   90.00
#
_symmetry.space_group_name_H-M   'P 1'
#
loop_
_entity.id
_entity.type
_entity.pdbx_description
1 polymer ?
#
loop_
_entity_poly.entity_id
_entity_poly.type
_entity_poly.pdbx_seq_one_letter_code
_entity_poly.pdbx_strand_id
1 'polypeptide(L)'
;MKKLLILGGLTFSALAMIGVGCGGDENTNGNSEGTGAGTTTSTNEGGSGGTGGIGGGGSGGSGGSGGSGEGGSVSYPDTPCGNYCEHMDDINVCPEGSGNCVTSCQLTEGLAPWCDDILATYYQCGAEAPEASFVCSQGEPGLAEGACSAEQADLRGCYFEGPAGGLPDMTADCQAYCDASAALACAPVDCLQTCLDSMADAENCNGAKAIQVHCLAQQPAAQYQCTNGDNPVPTATGCFLSGILYDGCIAEAPAPSPLW
;
A
#
# COMPACT_ATOMS: atom_id res chain seq x y z
N MET A 1 5.17 -4.81 -36.87
CA MET A 1 5.43 -3.71 -35.92
C MET A 1 5.06 -4.22 -34.52
N LYS A 2 6.05 -4.67 -33.74
CA LYS A 2 5.86 -5.17 -32.37
C LYS A 2 5.99 -3.98 -31.43
N LYS A 3 4.89 -3.56 -30.79
CA LYS A 3 4.92 -2.64 -29.66
C LYS A 3 5.25 -3.48 -28.42
N LEU A 4 6.52 -3.52 -28.03
CA LEU A 4 6.95 -4.05 -26.75
C LEU A 4 6.62 -2.97 -25.71
N LEU A 5 5.63 -3.23 -24.86
CA LEU A 5 5.24 -2.35 -23.76
C LEU A 5 6.34 -2.39 -22.69
N ILE A 6 7.04 -1.26 -22.53
CA ILE A 6 7.87 -0.95 -21.36
C ILE A 6 6.88 -0.60 -20.24
N LEU A 7 6.40 -1.61 -19.53
CA LEU A 7 5.45 -1.49 -18.41
C LEU A 7 5.97 -2.25 -17.17
N GLY A 8 7.27 -2.52 -17.11
CA GLY A 8 7.87 -3.47 -16.17
C GLY A 8 8.65 -2.89 -15.00
N GLY A 9 8.65 -1.56 -14.80
CA GLY A 9 9.44 -0.94 -13.73
C GLY A 9 8.70 -0.83 -12.40
N LEU A 10 7.46 -0.32 -12.42
CA LEU A 10 6.76 0.14 -11.21
C LEU A 10 6.11 -0.95 -10.35
N THR A 11 6.14 -2.22 -10.78
CA THR A 11 5.30 -3.27 -10.16
C THR A 11 6.01 -4.11 -9.10
N PHE A 12 7.32 -3.95 -8.89
CA PHE A 12 8.10 -4.89 -8.09
C PHE A 12 8.63 -4.36 -6.76
N SER A 13 8.66 -3.05 -6.51
CA SER A 13 9.12 -2.51 -5.23
C SER A 13 8.15 -2.85 -4.08
N ALA A 14 6.84 -2.96 -4.37
CA ALA A 14 5.87 -3.47 -3.41
C ALA A 14 6.06 -4.97 -3.12
N LEU A 15 6.56 -5.75 -4.08
CA LEU A 15 6.88 -7.17 -3.86
C LEU A 15 8.18 -7.38 -3.08
N ALA A 16 9.11 -6.43 -3.07
CA ALA A 16 10.33 -6.56 -2.27
C ALA A 16 10.04 -6.58 -0.76
N MET A 17 8.98 -5.90 -0.30
CA MET A 17 8.49 -6.00 1.09
C MET A 17 7.71 -7.30 1.39
N ILE A 18 7.25 -8.00 0.35
CA ILE A 18 6.57 -9.31 0.40
C ILE A 18 7.61 -10.45 0.26
N GLY A 19 8.90 -10.12 0.15
CA GLY A 19 10.01 -11.06 -0.05
C GLY A 19 10.39 -11.93 1.16
N VAL A 20 9.51 -12.12 2.14
CA VAL A 20 9.80 -12.90 3.34
C VAL A 20 9.21 -14.30 3.22
N GLY A 21 9.97 -15.20 2.58
CA GLY A 21 9.97 -16.64 2.86
C GLY A 21 8.67 -17.42 2.68
N CYS A 22 8.52 -18.08 1.53
CA CYS A 22 8.01 -19.45 1.51
C CYS A 22 9.03 -20.38 2.22
N GLY A 23 9.19 -20.21 3.53
CA GLY A 23 9.84 -21.17 4.40
C GLY A 23 8.86 -22.29 4.68
N GLY A 24 8.94 -23.37 3.89
CA GLY A 24 8.21 -24.59 4.21
C GLY A 24 8.81 -25.19 5.47
N ASP A 25 8.07 -25.12 6.59
CA ASP A 25 8.40 -25.89 7.79
C ASP A 25 7.51 -27.11 7.90
N GLU A 26 8.21 -28.24 7.88
CA GLU A 26 7.74 -29.58 8.09
C GLU A 26 7.39 -29.78 9.57
N ASN A 27 6.15 -30.18 9.84
CA ASN A 27 5.75 -31.10 10.92
C ASN A 27 6.11 -30.72 12.38
N THR A 28 5.14 -30.26 13.17
CA THR A 28 5.12 -30.60 14.61
C THR A 28 3.69 -30.70 15.16
N ASN A 29 3.36 -31.91 15.64
CA ASN A 29 2.22 -32.22 16.49
C ASN A 29 2.20 -31.34 17.75
N GLY A 30 1.05 -30.70 18.03
CA GLY A 30 0.81 -30.00 19.28
C GLY A 30 -0.69 -29.90 19.56
N ASN A 31 -1.20 -30.86 20.32
CA ASN A 31 -2.54 -30.87 20.87
C ASN A 31 -2.67 -29.80 21.97
N SER A 32 -3.67 -28.93 21.93
CA SER A 32 -4.14 -28.24 23.14
C SER A 32 -5.54 -27.66 22.97
N GLU A 33 -6.46 -28.23 23.74
CA GLU A 33 -7.78 -27.70 24.07
C GLU A 33 -7.65 -26.35 24.82
N GLY A 34 -8.55 -25.42 24.53
CA GLY A 34 -8.55 -24.10 25.17
C GLY A 34 -9.81 -23.29 24.90
N THR A 35 -10.92 -23.71 25.50
CA THR A 35 -12.21 -23.01 25.59
C THR A 35 -12.05 -21.65 26.26
N GLY A 36 -12.58 -20.58 25.65
CA GLY A 36 -12.62 -19.25 26.26
C GLY A 36 -13.57 -18.29 25.56
N ALA A 37 -14.84 -18.32 25.94
CA ALA A 37 -15.84 -17.34 25.53
C ALA A 37 -15.54 -15.97 26.15
N GLY A 38 -15.26 -14.97 25.30
CA GLY A 38 -15.17 -13.56 25.67
C GLY A 38 -16.33 -12.79 25.03
N THR A 39 -17.22 -12.26 25.85
CA THR A 39 -18.30 -11.37 25.42
C THR A 39 -17.80 -9.92 25.48
N THR A 40 -17.84 -9.18 24.37
CA THR A 40 -17.62 -7.73 24.37
C THR A 40 -18.94 -7.02 24.08
N THR A 41 -19.34 -6.16 25.01
CA THR A 41 -20.48 -5.25 24.87
C THR A 41 -19.93 -3.90 24.44
N SER A 42 -20.22 -3.46 23.22
CA SER A 42 -19.92 -2.11 22.74
C SER A 42 -21.16 -1.22 22.83
N THR A 43 -21.05 -0.17 23.64
CA THR A 43 -22.03 0.93 23.71
C THR A 43 -21.64 1.96 22.66
N ASN A 44 -22.44 2.08 21.60
CA ASN A 44 -22.30 3.15 20.61
C ASN A 44 -22.95 4.43 21.15
N GLU A 45 -22.14 5.44 21.46
CA GLU A 45 -22.59 6.84 21.57
C GLU A 45 -22.14 7.59 20.32
N GLY A 46 -23.12 8.09 19.56
CA GLY A 46 -22.91 8.80 18.30
C GLY A 46 -22.26 10.18 18.49
N GLY A 47 -21.17 10.38 17.77
CA GLY A 47 -20.50 11.67 17.59
C GLY A 47 -21.01 12.39 16.34
N SER A 48 -21.13 13.72 16.45
CA SER A 48 -21.79 14.61 15.49
C SER A 48 -20.91 14.95 14.28
N GLY A 49 -21.57 15.24 13.15
CA GLY A 49 -20.94 15.42 11.84
C GLY A 49 -19.90 16.53 11.72
N GLY A 50 -18.93 16.27 10.85
CA GLY A 50 -17.95 17.22 10.34
C GLY A 50 -18.29 17.64 8.91
N THR A 51 -18.27 18.94 8.67
CA THR A 51 -18.51 19.60 7.38
C THR A 51 -17.41 19.29 6.37
N GLY A 52 -17.83 19.01 5.13
CA GLY A 52 -16.96 18.68 3.99
C GLY A 52 -15.84 19.69 3.73
N GLY A 53 -14.66 19.15 3.50
CA GLY A 53 -13.51 19.86 2.95
C GLY A 53 -13.52 19.76 1.44
N ILE A 54 -13.53 20.92 0.77
CA ILE A 54 -13.27 21.07 -0.66
C ILE A 54 -11.76 21.34 -0.80
N GLY A 55 -11.04 20.51 -1.56
CA GLY A 55 -9.68 20.80 -2.04
C GLY A 55 -8.81 19.54 -2.12
N GLY A 56 -8.05 19.26 -3.17
CA GLY A 56 -7.87 19.96 -4.44
C GLY A 56 -7.40 18.94 -5.49
N GLY A 57 -7.90 19.09 -6.71
CA GLY A 57 -7.50 18.25 -7.84
C GLY A 57 -6.04 18.50 -8.21
N GLY A 58 -5.16 17.59 -7.79
CA GLY A 58 -3.86 17.42 -8.41
C GLY A 58 -4.07 16.82 -9.80
N SER A 59 -3.87 17.63 -10.83
CA SER A 59 -3.87 17.14 -12.21
C SER A 59 -2.67 16.20 -12.38
N GLY A 60 -2.93 14.89 -12.39
CA GLY A 60 -1.96 13.86 -12.73
C GLY A 60 -1.46 14.09 -14.16
N GLY A 61 -0.40 14.87 -14.28
CA GLY A 61 0.36 15.03 -15.51
C GLY A 61 1.12 13.74 -15.76
N SER A 62 0.75 13.04 -16.83
CA SER A 62 1.53 11.92 -17.35
C SER A 62 2.89 12.43 -17.82
N GLY A 63 3.89 12.36 -16.94
CA GLY A 63 5.28 12.64 -17.25
C GLY A 63 5.81 11.58 -18.21
N GLY A 64 5.95 11.96 -19.48
CA GLY A 64 6.45 11.08 -20.53
C GLY A 64 7.90 10.67 -20.30
N SER A 65 8.19 9.41 -20.65
CA SER A 65 9.55 8.92 -20.82
C SER A 65 10.25 9.70 -21.93
N GLY A 66 11.14 10.63 -21.58
CA GLY A 66 11.87 11.39 -22.59
C GLY A 66 12.97 12.26 -22.01
N GLY A 67 14.22 11.78 -22.14
CA GLY A 67 15.40 12.65 -22.14
C GLY A 67 16.54 12.15 -21.26
N SER A 68 17.49 11.46 -21.87
CA SER A 68 18.88 11.41 -21.38
C SER A 68 19.47 12.81 -21.52
N GLY A 69 19.18 13.69 -20.55
CA GLY A 69 19.74 15.02 -20.43
C GLY A 69 20.92 15.01 -19.46
N GLU A 70 22.05 15.53 -19.91
CA GLU A 70 23.26 15.72 -19.11
C GLU A 70 22.98 16.61 -17.87
N GLY A 71 23.22 16.06 -16.67
CA GLY A 71 23.69 16.82 -15.50
C GLY A 71 22.70 17.65 -14.69
N GLY A 72 21.42 17.28 -14.61
CA GLY A 72 20.51 17.85 -13.60
C GLY A 72 20.68 17.12 -12.26
N SER A 73 21.21 17.80 -11.23
CA SER A 73 21.24 17.27 -9.87
C SER A 73 19.82 16.95 -9.41
N VAL A 74 19.58 15.71 -8.95
CA VAL A 74 18.32 15.34 -8.29
C VAL A 74 18.17 16.20 -7.03
N SER A 75 16.99 16.80 -6.83
CA SER A 75 16.70 17.55 -5.61
C SER A 75 16.00 16.63 -4.63
N TYR A 76 16.65 16.32 -3.51
CA TYR A 76 16.08 15.54 -2.43
C TYR A 76 15.29 16.47 -1.48
N PRO A 77 14.05 16.12 -1.10
CA PRO A 77 13.32 16.88 -0.10
C PRO A 77 13.93 16.68 1.29
N ASP A 78 13.85 17.67 2.17
CA ASP A 78 14.29 17.54 3.57
C ASP A 78 13.23 16.77 4.40
N THR A 79 13.11 15.46 4.10
CA THR A 79 12.19 14.51 4.75
C THR A 79 12.91 13.19 5.01
N PRO A 80 12.40 12.30 5.89
CA PRO A 80 13.01 10.99 6.13
C PRO A 80 13.22 10.17 4.86
N CYS A 81 12.24 10.14 3.95
CA CYS A 81 12.45 9.53 2.64
C CYS A 81 13.55 10.26 1.85
N GLY A 82 13.50 11.60 1.77
CA GLY A 82 14.44 12.34 0.94
C GLY A 82 15.89 12.07 1.35
N ASN A 83 16.15 12.00 2.66
CA ASN A 83 17.44 11.61 3.24
C ASN A 83 17.82 10.16 2.89
N TYR A 84 16.87 9.23 2.92
CA TYR A 84 17.08 7.85 2.48
C TYR A 84 17.47 7.78 0.99
N CYS A 85 16.78 8.53 0.13
CA CYS A 85 17.08 8.59 -1.29
C CYS A 85 18.41 9.28 -1.60
N GLU A 86 18.74 10.35 -0.87
CA GLU A 86 20.04 11.05 -0.97
C GLU A 86 21.16 10.08 -0.59
N HIS A 87 21.05 9.39 0.55
CA HIS A 87 22.03 8.41 1.00
C HIS A 87 22.27 7.28 -0.01
N MET A 88 21.20 6.74 -0.61
CA MET A 88 21.33 5.70 -1.65
C MET A 88 22.02 6.19 -2.93
N ASP A 89 21.83 7.46 -3.30
CA ASP A 89 22.51 8.08 -4.44
C ASP A 89 23.99 8.32 -4.12
N ASP A 90 24.29 8.82 -2.91
CA ASP A 90 25.65 9.08 -2.43
C ASP A 90 26.53 7.83 -2.42
N ILE A 91 25.98 6.68 -2.01
CA ILE A 91 26.69 5.40 -2.03
C ILE A 91 26.54 4.66 -3.37
N ASN A 92 25.83 5.24 -4.35
CA ASN A 92 25.67 4.73 -5.70
C ASN A 92 25.14 3.28 -5.77
N VAL A 93 24.09 2.96 -4.98
CA VAL A 93 23.49 1.60 -4.92
C VAL A 93 23.02 1.13 -6.30
N CYS A 94 22.26 1.98 -6.99
CA CYS A 94 21.74 1.73 -8.33
C CYS A 94 21.99 2.95 -9.22
N PRO A 95 23.08 2.98 -10.01
CA PRO A 95 23.46 4.14 -10.82
C PRO A 95 22.37 4.61 -11.82
N GLU A 96 21.49 3.70 -12.24
CA GLU A 96 20.40 4.00 -13.18
C GLU A 96 19.04 4.25 -12.48
N GLY A 97 18.98 4.12 -11.15
CA GLY A 97 17.72 4.04 -10.39
C GLY A 97 17.45 5.21 -9.43
N SER A 98 18.40 6.11 -9.18
CA SER A 98 18.27 7.11 -8.10
C SER A 98 17.11 8.10 -8.29
N GLY A 99 16.79 8.48 -9.53
CA GLY A 99 15.62 9.32 -9.84
C GLY A 99 14.26 8.65 -9.50
N ASN A 100 14.21 7.32 -9.47
CA ASN A 100 12.97 6.60 -9.14
C ASN A 100 12.70 6.59 -7.63
N CYS A 101 13.73 6.70 -6.78
CA CYS A 101 13.56 6.65 -5.33
C CYS A 101 12.61 7.74 -4.82
N VAL A 102 12.87 9.01 -5.19
CA VAL A 102 12.06 10.15 -4.74
C VAL A 102 10.61 10.02 -5.22
N THR A 103 10.42 9.54 -6.45
CA THR A 103 9.08 9.32 -7.02
C THR A 103 8.33 8.21 -6.27
N SER A 104 9.00 7.09 -5.99
CA SER A 104 8.42 5.98 -5.25
C SER A 104 8.06 6.39 -3.83
N CYS A 105 8.90 7.18 -3.16
CA CYS A 105 8.56 7.72 -1.85
C CYS A 105 7.35 8.64 -1.84
N GLN A 106 7.26 9.55 -2.80
CA GLN A 106 6.09 10.44 -2.89
C GLN A 106 4.80 9.65 -3.16
N LEU A 107 4.93 8.46 -3.75
CA LEU A 107 3.80 7.59 -4.01
C LEU A 107 3.44 6.74 -2.78
N THR A 108 4.41 6.36 -1.95
CA THR A 108 4.14 5.67 -0.67
C THR A 108 3.67 6.63 0.41
N GLU A 109 4.19 7.86 0.45
CA GLU A 109 3.67 8.97 1.25
C GLU A 109 2.23 9.29 0.80
N GLY A 110 1.25 9.02 1.67
CA GLY A 110 -0.17 9.19 1.36
C GLY A 110 -0.89 7.94 0.88
N LEU A 111 -0.19 6.82 0.68
CA LEU A 111 -0.84 5.53 0.43
C LEU A 111 -1.61 5.05 1.68
N ALA A 112 -1.02 5.25 2.85
CA ALA A 112 -1.56 4.87 4.15
C ALA A 112 -1.21 5.94 5.19
N PRO A 113 -1.93 7.08 5.25
CA PRO A 113 -1.57 8.19 6.15
C PRO A 113 -1.48 7.79 7.63
N TRP A 114 -2.18 6.73 8.02
CA TRP A 114 -2.13 6.17 9.38
C TRP A 114 -0.85 5.37 9.69
N CYS A 115 0.00 5.13 8.69
CA CYS A 115 1.31 4.47 8.83
C CYS A 115 2.49 5.43 8.66
N ASP A 116 2.25 6.74 8.49
CA ASP A 116 3.30 7.71 8.13
C ASP A 116 4.45 7.75 9.15
N ASP A 117 4.16 7.68 10.45
CA ASP A 117 5.20 7.67 11.49
C ASP A 117 6.09 6.40 11.42
N ILE A 118 5.49 5.26 11.08
CA ILE A 118 6.20 3.98 10.93
C ILE A 118 7.05 4.01 9.66
N LEU A 119 6.48 4.53 8.57
CA LEU A 119 7.19 4.71 7.30
C LEU A 119 8.37 5.67 7.45
N ALA A 120 8.21 6.77 8.18
CA ALA A 120 9.28 7.70 8.50
C ALA A 120 10.41 7.02 9.29
N THR A 121 10.06 6.17 10.27
CA THR A 121 11.03 5.40 11.06
C THR A 121 11.79 4.41 10.19
N TYR A 122 11.10 3.71 9.28
CA TYR A 122 11.72 2.83 8.29
C TYR A 122 12.72 3.56 7.40
N TYR A 123 12.34 4.72 6.83
CA TYR A 123 13.26 5.50 6.01
C TYR A 123 14.44 6.06 6.80
N GLN A 124 14.22 6.48 8.05
CA GLN A 124 15.30 6.92 8.91
C GLN A 124 16.31 5.80 9.16
N CYS A 125 15.86 4.59 9.48
CA CYS A 125 16.76 3.44 9.62
C CYS A 125 17.55 3.20 8.34
N GLY A 126 16.89 3.27 7.18
CA GLY A 126 17.55 3.15 5.90
C GLY A 126 18.64 4.21 5.68
N ALA A 127 18.35 5.48 5.97
CA ALA A 127 19.31 6.57 5.81
C ALA A 127 20.54 6.42 6.74
N GLU A 128 20.38 5.75 7.89
CA GLU A 128 21.46 5.48 8.85
C GLU A 128 22.19 4.13 8.57
N ALA A 129 21.66 3.30 7.66
CA ALA A 129 22.20 1.98 7.38
C ALA A 129 23.55 2.04 6.63
N PRO A 130 24.49 1.11 6.90
CA PRO A 130 25.76 1.05 6.19
C PRO A 130 25.57 0.61 4.72
N GLU A 131 26.52 0.94 3.84
CA GLU A 131 26.44 0.59 2.40
C GLU A 131 26.18 -0.90 2.13
N ALA A 132 26.73 -1.80 2.96
CA ALA A 132 26.52 -3.24 2.85
C ALA A 132 25.07 -3.69 3.11
N SER A 133 24.22 -2.82 3.65
CA SER A 133 22.80 -3.04 3.88
C SER A 133 21.92 -2.74 2.68
N PHE A 134 22.50 -2.38 1.53
CA PHE A 134 21.76 -2.06 0.33
C PHE A 134 22.00 -3.06 -0.78
N VAL A 135 20.98 -3.27 -1.60
CA VAL A 135 21.04 -4.11 -2.80
C VAL A 135 20.36 -3.39 -3.96
N CYS A 136 20.90 -3.61 -5.16
CA CYS A 136 20.26 -3.18 -6.40
C CYS A 136 19.56 -4.38 -7.04
N SER A 137 18.24 -4.46 -6.92
CA SER A 137 17.44 -5.54 -7.50
C SER A 137 16.68 -5.02 -8.70
N GLN A 138 17.00 -5.55 -9.89
CA GLN A 138 16.34 -5.17 -11.15
C GLN A 138 16.37 -3.65 -11.46
N GLY A 139 17.43 -2.96 -11.01
CA GLY A 139 17.59 -1.52 -11.21
C GLY A 139 16.86 -0.66 -10.16
N GLU A 140 16.23 -1.28 -9.15
CA GLU A 140 15.62 -0.58 -8.03
C GLU A 140 16.49 -0.74 -6.77
N PRO A 141 16.86 0.36 -6.11
CA PRO A 141 17.61 0.30 -4.88
C PRO A 141 16.67 -0.08 -3.72
N GLY A 142 17.16 -0.92 -2.82
CA GLY A 142 16.42 -1.30 -1.62
C GLY A 142 17.34 -1.78 -0.52
N LEU A 143 16.77 -1.95 0.67
CA LEU A 143 17.47 -2.56 1.79
C LEU A 143 17.62 -4.07 1.58
N ALA A 144 18.80 -4.59 1.90
CA ALA A 144 19.11 -6.00 1.92
C ALA A 144 18.28 -6.72 3.00
N GLU A 145 18.11 -8.04 2.85
CA GLU A 145 17.46 -8.86 3.86
C GLU A 145 18.16 -8.69 5.23
N GLY A 146 17.36 -8.47 6.28
CA GLY A 146 17.83 -8.29 7.65
C GLY A 146 18.28 -6.87 8.01
N ALA A 147 18.44 -5.96 7.04
CA ALA A 147 18.65 -4.55 7.33
C ALA A 147 17.33 -3.89 7.76
N CYS A 148 17.32 -3.13 8.86
CA CYS A 148 16.12 -2.48 9.40
C CYS A 148 14.94 -3.45 9.60
N SER A 149 15.23 -4.68 10.06
CA SER A 149 14.23 -5.75 10.11
C SER A 149 13.07 -5.46 11.07
N ALA A 150 13.33 -4.73 12.16
CA ALA A 150 12.29 -4.30 13.09
C ALA A 150 11.34 -3.30 12.42
N GLU A 151 11.89 -2.28 11.76
CA GLU A 151 11.12 -1.25 11.07
C GLU A 151 10.37 -1.81 9.85
N GLN A 152 10.98 -2.77 9.14
CA GLN A 152 10.31 -3.52 8.07
C GLN A 152 9.12 -4.32 8.60
N ALA A 153 9.28 -4.98 9.75
CA ALA A 153 8.20 -5.75 10.37
C ALA A 153 7.07 -4.82 10.84
N ASP A 154 7.38 -3.69 11.45
CA ASP A 154 6.39 -2.70 11.89
C ASP A 154 5.65 -2.09 10.68
N LEU A 155 6.37 -1.73 9.61
CA LEU A 155 5.78 -1.19 8.39
C LEU A 155 4.87 -2.22 7.72
N ARG A 156 5.32 -3.46 7.59
CA ARG A 156 4.51 -4.57 7.07
C ARG A 156 3.27 -4.79 7.92
N GLY A 157 3.42 -4.83 9.25
CA GLY A 157 2.31 -4.95 10.18
C GLY A 157 1.27 -3.84 9.96
N CYS A 158 1.71 -2.59 9.86
CA CYS A 158 0.81 -1.47 9.59
C CYS A 158 0.12 -1.56 8.23
N TYR A 159 0.84 -1.93 7.18
CA TYR A 159 0.30 -2.06 5.83
C TYR A 159 -0.63 -3.27 5.68
N PHE A 160 -0.44 -4.33 6.44
CA PHE A 160 -1.23 -5.56 6.30
C PHE A 160 -2.39 -5.56 7.29
N GLU A 161 -2.13 -5.34 8.56
CA GLU A 161 -3.11 -5.46 9.65
C GLU A 161 -3.76 -4.11 9.99
N GLY A 162 -3.06 -3.01 9.73
CA GLY A 162 -3.43 -1.68 10.20
C GLY A 162 -2.61 -1.26 11.43
N PRO A 163 -2.77 -0.01 11.90
CA PRO A 163 -2.01 0.46 13.05
C PRO A 163 -2.56 -0.17 14.34
N ALA A 164 -1.73 -0.29 15.38
CA ALA A 164 -2.12 -0.93 16.64
C ALA A 164 -3.35 -0.31 17.34
N GLY A 165 -3.67 0.96 17.03
CA GLY A 165 -4.86 1.65 17.53
C GLY A 165 -6.16 1.33 16.78
N GLY A 166 -6.10 0.49 15.73
CA GLY A 166 -7.18 0.26 14.78
C GLY A 166 -7.16 1.27 13.63
N LEU A 167 -7.77 0.88 12.53
CA LEU A 167 -7.88 1.72 11.34
C LEU A 167 -8.67 3.00 11.62
N PRO A 168 -8.39 4.09 10.87
CA PRO A 168 -9.26 5.26 10.89
C PRO A 168 -10.67 4.93 10.38
N ASP A 169 -11.63 5.82 10.65
CA ASP A 169 -12.98 5.70 10.09
C ASP A 169 -12.94 5.85 8.56
N MET A 170 -13.20 4.74 7.87
CA MET A 170 -13.17 4.66 6.40
C MET A 170 -14.49 5.11 5.74
N THR A 171 -15.47 5.62 6.48
CA THR A 171 -16.79 6.00 5.94
C THR A 171 -16.68 7.02 4.80
N ALA A 172 -15.82 8.04 4.94
CA ALA A 172 -15.63 9.05 3.92
C ALA A 172 -15.01 8.48 2.64
N ASP A 173 -14.01 7.60 2.77
CA ASP A 173 -13.34 6.97 1.63
C ASP A 173 -14.29 5.99 0.91
N CYS A 174 -15.02 5.17 1.65
CA CYS A 174 -16.04 4.31 1.07
C CYS A 174 -17.12 5.10 0.34
N GLN A 175 -17.58 6.23 0.90
CA GLN A 175 -18.55 7.10 0.23
C GLN A 175 -17.99 7.69 -1.06
N ALA A 176 -16.75 8.22 -1.04
CA ALA A 176 -16.11 8.80 -2.21
C ALA A 176 -15.91 7.78 -3.34
N TYR A 177 -15.47 6.56 -3.00
CA TYR A 177 -15.37 5.45 -3.95
C TYR A 177 -16.73 5.11 -4.57
N CYS A 178 -17.78 5.03 -3.77
CA CYS A 178 -19.12 4.73 -4.25
C CYS A 178 -19.69 5.84 -5.13
N ASP A 179 -19.47 7.11 -4.77
CA ASP A 179 -19.90 8.26 -5.57
C ASP A 179 -19.18 8.32 -6.92
N ALA A 180 -17.88 8.00 -6.94
CA ALA A 180 -17.08 7.96 -8.17
C ALA A 180 -17.58 6.87 -9.14
N SER A 181 -18.12 5.77 -8.63
CA SER A 181 -18.59 4.65 -9.44
C SER A 181 -20.10 4.63 -9.68
N ALA A 182 -20.90 5.44 -8.98
CA ALA A 182 -22.36 5.41 -8.98
C ALA A 182 -23.02 5.58 -10.36
N ALA A 183 -22.34 6.22 -11.31
CA ALA A 183 -22.85 6.39 -12.68
C ALA A 183 -22.77 5.11 -13.53
N LEU A 184 -22.06 4.08 -13.05
CA LEU A 184 -21.88 2.82 -13.75
C LEU A 184 -23.04 1.85 -13.50
N ALA A 185 -23.50 1.16 -14.53
CA ALA A 185 -24.62 0.21 -14.44
C ALA A 185 -24.34 -1.00 -13.55
N CYS A 186 -23.07 -1.32 -13.29
CA CYS A 186 -22.64 -2.39 -12.39
C CYS A 186 -22.42 -1.92 -10.94
N ALA A 187 -22.59 -0.64 -10.64
CA ALA A 187 -22.41 -0.15 -9.28
C ALA A 187 -23.49 -0.75 -8.35
N PRO A 188 -23.10 -1.37 -7.22
CA PRO A 188 -24.06 -1.93 -6.27
C PRO A 188 -24.88 -0.82 -5.63
N VAL A 189 -26.18 -1.06 -5.43
CA VAL A 189 -27.12 -0.10 -4.81
C VAL A 189 -26.80 0.16 -3.33
N ASP A 190 -26.09 -0.77 -2.70
CA ASP A 190 -25.65 -0.80 -1.31
C ASP A 190 -24.13 -0.61 -1.18
N CYS A 191 -23.48 -0.03 -2.19
CA CYS A 191 -22.02 0.12 -2.29
C CYS A 191 -21.35 0.57 -0.99
N LEU A 192 -21.89 1.61 -0.32
CA LEU A 192 -21.30 2.13 0.92
C LEU A 192 -21.26 1.06 2.02
N GLN A 193 -22.39 0.38 2.24
CA GLN A 193 -22.50 -0.63 3.29
C GLN A 193 -21.62 -1.83 2.95
N THR A 194 -21.62 -2.30 1.69
CA THR A 194 -20.73 -3.38 1.25
C THR A 194 -19.25 -3.02 1.45
N CYS A 195 -18.86 -1.77 1.20
CA CYS A 195 -17.49 -1.31 1.44
C CYS A 195 -17.14 -1.35 2.92
N LEU A 196 -17.99 -0.80 3.78
CA LEU A 196 -17.80 -0.79 5.24
C LEU A 196 -17.77 -2.21 5.83
N ASP A 197 -18.68 -3.08 5.40
CA ASP A 197 -18.72 -4.48 5.84
C ASP A 197 -17.42 -5.21 5.45
N SER A 198 -16.90 -4.95 4.23
CA SER A 198 -15.63 -5.54 3.78
C SER A 198 -14.41 -5.09 4.60
N MET A 199 -14.50 -3.96 5.28
CA MET A 199 -13.49 -3.45 6.21
C MET A 199 -13.68 -3.98 7.64
N ALA A 200 -14.91 -4.34 8.03
CA ALA A 200 -15.20 -4.87 9.35
C ALA A 200 -14.84 -6.36 9.47
N ASP A 201 -15.01 -7.12 8.39
CA ASP A 201 -14.86 -8.58 8.37
C ASP A 201 -13.42 -9.06 8.08
N ALA A 202 -12.52 -8.17 7.65
CA ALA A 202 -11.17 -8.54 7.24
C ALA A 202 -10.19 -8.66 8.42
N GLU A 203 -10.43 -9.58 9.37
CA GLU A 203 -9.54 -9.82 10.52
C GLU A 203 -8.05 -9.96 10.10
N ASN A 204 -7.80 -10.57 8.94
CA ASN A 204 -6.50 -10.57 8.27
C ASN A 204 -6.55 -9.63 7.05
N CYS A 205 -5.50 -8.82 6.84
CA CYS A 205 -5.36 -7.90 5.70
C CYS A 205 -6.20 -6.60 5.75
N ASN A 206 -6.71 -6.23 6.93
CA ASN A 206 -7.45 -5.00 7.14
C ASN A 206 -6.71 -3.74 6.65
N GLY A 207 -5.43 -3.60 7.00
CA GLY A 207 -4.58 -2.50 6.55
C GLY A 207 -4.48 -2.44 5.03
N ALA A 208 -4.25 -3.57 4.38
CA ALA A 208 -4.07 -3.62 2.93
C ALA A 208 -5.39 -3.32 2.21
N LYS A 209 -6.51 -3.77 2.77
CA LYS A 209 -7.85 -3.43 2.28
C LYS A 209 -8.12 -1.93 2.43
N ALA A 210 -7.79 -1.34 3.58
CA ALA A 210 -7.97 0.09 3.83
C ALA A 210 -7.17 0.91 2.82
N ILE A 211 -5.92 0.53 2.56
CA ILE A 211 -5.06 1.15 1.53
C ILE A 211 -5.72 1.09 0.16
N GLN A 212 -6.29 -0.07 -0.21
CA GLN A 212 -7.02 -0.22 -1.46
C GLN A 212 -8.24 0.70 -1.54
N VAL A 213 -9.07 0.74 -0.49
CA VAL A 213 -10.25 1.62 -0.43
C VAL A 213 -9.85 3.08 -0.50
N HIS A 214 -8.83 3.48 0.27
CA HIS A 214 -8.30 4.84 0.29
C HIS A 214 -7.81 5.27 -1.10
N CYS A 215 -7.03 4.42 -1.78
CA CYS A 215 -6.59 4.72 -3.13
C CYS A 215 -7.76 4.86 -4.12
N LEU A 216 -8.73 3.94 -4.04
CA LEU A 216 -9.93 3.98 -4.90
C LEU A 216 -10.73 5.27 -4.65
N ALA A 217 -10.91 5.67 -3.40
CA ALA A 217 -11.60 6.92 -3.05
C ALA A 217 -11.01 8.17 -3.72
N GLN A 218 -9.73 8.15 -4.06
CA GLN A 218 -9.03 9.23 -4.75
C GLN A 218 -9.13 9.18 -6.28
N GLN A 219 -9.60 8.07 -6.86
CA GLN A 219 -9.70 7.95 -8.32
C GLN A 219 -10.89 8.75 -8.85
N PRO A 220 -10.72 9.51 -9.95
CA PRO A 220 -11.84 10.22 -10.55
C PRO A 220 -12.81 9.24 -11.24
N ALA A 221 -14.10 9.60 -11.30
CA ALA A 221 -15.16 8.76 -11.89
C ALA A 221 -14.85 8.22 -13.30
N ALA A 222 -14.13 9.01 -14.12
CA ALA A 222 -13.71 8.62 -15.47
C ALA A 222 -12.73 7.44 -15.52
N GLN A 223 -12.14 7.07 -14.37
CA GLN A 223 -11.23 5.95 -14.23
C GLN A 223 -11.94 4.67 -13.77
N TYR A 224 -13.27 4.61 -13.78
CA TYR A 224 -13.99 3.39 -13.45
C TYR A 224 -14.67 2.78 -14.68
N GLN A 225 -14.69 1.45 -14.73
CA GLN A 225 -15.46 0.71 -15.72
C GLN A 225 -16.11 -0.53 -15.11
N CYS A 226 -17.18 -0.98 -15.75
CA CYS A 226 -17.72 -2.31 -15.52
C CYS A 226 -16.94 -3.32 -16.36
N THR A 227 -16.35 -4.33 -15.73
CA THR A 227 -15.72 -5.45 -16.43
C THR A 227 -16.62 -6.66 -16.27
N ASN A 228 -17.09 -7.26 -17.39
CA ASN A 228 -17.88 -8.50 -17.40
C ASN A 228 -19.17 -8.54 -16.56
N GLY A 229 -19.72 -7.38 -16.16
CA GLY A 229 -20.90 -7.33 -15.30
C GLY A 229 -20.59 -7.45 -13.81
N ASP A 230 -19.31 -7.48 -13.44
CA ASP A 230 -18.83 -7.42 -12.07
C ASP A 230 -18.79 -5.97 -11.54
N ASN A 231 -18.47 -5.83 -10.26
CA ASN A 231 -18.33 -4.55 -9.57
C ASN A 231 -17.43 -3.56 -10.34
N PRO A 232 -17.63 -2.25 -10.16
CA PRO A 232 -16.75 -1.22 -10.72
C PRO A 232 -15.28 -1.50 -10.41
N VAL A 233 -14.44 -1.49 -11.44
CA VAL A 233 -12.98 -1.60 -11.30
C VAL A 233 -12.29 -0.38 -11.88
N PRO A 234 -11.17 0.08 -11.29
CA PRO A 234 -10.40 1.17 -11.86
C PRO A 234 -9.75 0.75 -13.20
N THR A 235 -9.77 1.62 -14.20
CA THR A 235 -9.13 1.46 -15.51
C THR A 235 -7.68 1.89 -15.51
N ALA A 236 -7.31 2.80 -14.61
CA ALA A 236 -5.94 3.26 -14.44
C ALA A 236 -5.15 2.35 -13.52
N THR A 237 -3.84 2.31 -13.76
CA THR A 237 -2.84 1.72 -12.88
C THR A 237 -2.68 2.47 -11.55
N GLY A 238 -3.45 3.52 -11.29
CA GLY A 238 -3.32 4.41 -10.12
C GLY A 238 -3.41 3.67 -8.79
N CYS A 239 -4.25 2.63 -8.71
CA CYS A 239 -4.40 1.78 -7.52
C CYS A 239 -3.85 0.36 -7.69
N PHE A 240 -2.95 0.18 -8.66
CA PHE A 240 -2.37 -1.13 -8.93
C PHE A 240 -1.53 -1.64 -7.75
N LEU A 241 -0.71 -0.77 -7.12
CA LEU A 241 0.12 -1.17 -5.98
C LEU A 241 -0.71 -1.56 -4.76
N SER A 242 -1.77 -0.81 -4.45
CA SER A 242 -2.69 -1.17 -3.37
C SER A 242 -3.41 -2.50 -3.64
N GLY A 243 -3.69 -2.80 -4.91
CA GLY A 243 -4.23 -4.10 -5.31
C GLY A 243 -3.24 -5.24 -5.06
N ILE A 244 -1.99 -5.09 -5.51
CA ILE A 244 -0.92 -6.07 -5.24
C ILE A 244 -0.73 -6.28 -3.75
N LEU A 245 -0.72 -5.21 -2.96
CA LEU A 245 -0.52 -5.29 -1.52
C LEU A 245 -1.62 -6.14 -0.87
N TYR A 246 -2.87 -5.90 -1.26
CA TYR A 246 -4.01 -6.66 -0.77
C TYR A 246 -3.97 -8.13 -1.23
N ASP A 247 -3.73 -8.39 -2.51
CA ASP A 247 -3.62 -9.74 -3.06
C ASP A 247 -2.46 -10.52 -2.43
N GLY A 248 -1.32 -9.86 -2.21
CA GLY A 248 -0.15 -10.40 -1.53
C GLY A 248 -0.46 -10.76 -0.08
N CYS A 249 -1.14 -9.87 0.64
CA CYS A 249 -1.58 -10.16 2.00
C CYS A 249 -2.52 -11.37 2.05
N ILE A 250 -3.51 -11.47 1.14
CA ILE A 250 -4.39 -12.64 1.07
C ILE A 250 -3.61 -13.92 0.77
N ALA A 251 -2.61 -13.86 -0.11
CA ALA A 251 -1.80 -15.02 -0.47
C ALA A 251 -0.92 -15.51 0.69
N GLU A 252 -0.50 -14.60 1.58
CA GLU A 252 0.31 -14.91 2.77
C GLU A 252 -0.53 -15.24 4.00
N ALA A 253 -1.78 -14.79 4.05
CA ALA A 253 -2.66 -15.06 5.17
C ALA A 253 -2.84 -16.58 5.35
N PRO A 254 -2.65 -17.12 6.57
CA PRO A 254 -2.85 -18.54 6.82
C PRO A 254 -4.29 -18.89 6.42
N ALA A 255 -4.45 -19.98 5.66
CA ALA A 255 -5.76 -20.44 5.23
C ALA A 255 -6.69 -20.52 6.46
N PRO A 256 -7.93 -20.01 6.38
CA PRO A 256 -8.84 -20.04 7.51
C PRO A 256 -8.92 -21.47 8.00
N SER A 257 -8.57 -21.69 9.27
CA SER A 257 -8.58 -23.02 9.88
C SER A 257 -9.95 -23.63 9.61
N PRO A 258 -10.05 -24.86 9.06
CA PRO A 258 -11.34 -25.49 8.86
C PRO A 258 -12.04 -25.54 10.22
N LEU A 259 -13.22 -24.96 10.30
CA LEU A 259 -14.07 -25.03 11.49
C LEU A 259 -14.43 -26.51 11.67
N TRP A 260 -13.81 -27.17 12.66
CA TRP A 260 -14.10 -28.56 13.07
C TRP A 260 -15.21 -28.58 14.11
#